data_AF-A0A3D3Q7C5-F1
#
_entry.id   AF-A0A3D3Q7C5-F1
#
_cell.length_a   1.000
_cell.length_b   1.000
_cell.length_c   1.000
_cell.angle_alpha   90.00
_cell.angle_beta   90.00
_cell.angle_gamma   90.00
#
_symmetry.space_group_name_H-M   'P 1'
#
loop_
_entity.id
_entity.type
_entity.pdbx_description
1 polymer ?
#
loop_
_entity_poly.entity_id
_entity_poly.type
_entity_poly.pdbx_seq_one_letter_code
_entity_poly.pdbx_strand_id
1 'polypeptide(L)'
;MPAGSAGSYVLGPYPGSKLGPGVDQLWTAFYCTTYCHLDQALQDGEPLPMGRYQEHGLSLYANFVRIDPQQTRTLALTLDSPNVWQGDRTGGEYHLHVPGQATGHRVAATVVVHAPDGMRVAWTSVPMRVSGDTATWHGLLGVGQDFAVRFHRPFVPRVLERVWQFLSKPIRF
;
A
#
# COMPACT_ATOMS: atom_id res chain seq x y z
N MET A 1 34.50 44.91 5.70
CA MET A 1 34.09 43.69 4.97
C MET A 1 33.21 42.88 5.90
N PRO A 2 31.91 42.65 5.61
CA PRO A 2 31.08 41.87 6.52
C PRO A 2 31.35 40.38 6.35
N ALA A 3 31.50 39.69 7.47
CA ALA A 3 31.60 38.24 7.58
C ALA A 3 30.26 37.57 7.22
N GLY A 4 30.28 36.65 6.26
CA GLY A 4 29.14 35.76 6.00
C GLY A 4 29.24 34.53 6.90
N SER A 5 28.41 34.45 7.93
CA SER A 5 28.27 33.23 8.74
C SER A 5 27.48 32.18 7.96
N ALA A 6 28.17 31.19 7.40
CA ALA A 6 27.56 29.97 6.91
C ALA A 6 27.06 29.15 8.12
N GLY A 7 25.74 29.15 8.35
CA GLY A 7 25.10 28.30 9.34
C GLY A 7 25.20 26.83 8.92
N SER A 8 26.13 26.09 9.51
CA SER A 8 26.16 24.63 9.45
C SER A 8 25.41 24.07 10.66
N TYR A 9 24.08 24.03 10.60
CA TYR A 9 23.33 23.17 11.52
C TYR A 9 23.43 21.73 11.01
N VAL A 10 24.49 21.04 11.41
CA VAL A 10 24.54 19.58 11.36
C VAL A 10 23.84 19.10 12.63
N LEU A 11 22.63 18.54 12.48
CA LEU A 11 22.00 17.75 13.54
C LEU A 11 22.88 16.52 13.77
N GLY A 12 23.84 16.65 14.70
CA GLY A 12 24.75 15.58 15.09
C GLY A 12 24.02 14.46 15.83
N PRO A 13 24.62 13.25 15.88
CA PRO A 13 23.97 12.05 16.41
C PRO A 13 23.55 12.20 17.87
N TYR A 14 22.34 11.74 18.20
CA TYR A 14 21.88 11.57 19.58
C TYR A 14 22.87 10.68 20.36
N PRO A 15 23.18 10.99 21.63
CA PRO A 15 24.04 10.15 22.46
C PRO A 15 23.47 8.73 22.53
N GLY A 16 24.21 7.76 21.99
CA GLY A 16 23.79 6.35 21.87
C GLY A 16 23.57 5.85 20.43
N SER A 17 23.54 6.74 19.44
CA SER A 17 23.41 6.35 18.03
C SER A 17 24.78 5.97 17.44
N LYS A 18 24.92 4.71 16.99
CA LYS A 18 26.11 4.17 16.29
C LYS A 18 26.11 4.57 14.80
N LEU A 19 25.68 5.78 14.48
CA LEU A 19 25.68 6.25 13.09
C LEU A 19 27.05 6.83 12.78
N GLY A 20 27.81 6.13 11.94
CA GLY A 20 29.04 6.67 11.39
C GLY A 20 28.76 7.88 10.48
N PRO A 21 29.71 8.82 10.34
CA PRO A 21 29.56 9.92 9.39
C PRO A 21 29.33 9.39 7.97
N GLY A 22 28.36 9.97 7.25
CA GLY A 22 28.00 9.59 5.88
C GLY A 22 27.03 8.40 5.75
N VAL A 23 26.44 7.93 6.86
CA VAL A 23 25.37 6.92 6.81
C VAL A 23 24.01 7.62 6.64
N ASP A 24 23.44 7.50 5.44
CA ASP A 24 22.07 7.95 5.18
C ASP A 24 21.07 6.89 5.63
N GLN A 25 20.25 7.25 6.62
CA GLN A 25 19.12 6.45 7.07
C GLN A 25 17.83 7.17 6.73
N LEU A 26 16.94 6.47 6.04
CA LEU A 26 15.61 6.93 5.74
C LEU A 26 14.66 6.43 6.83
N TRP A 27 13.98 7.36 7.52
CA TRP A 27 12.84 7.01 8.34
C TRP A 27 11.65 6.70 7.43
N THR A 28 11.20 5.44 7.45
CA THR A 28 10.03 4.99 6.69
C THR A 28 8.87 4.84 7.63
N ALA A 29 7.74 5.48 7.32
CA ALA A 29 6.56 5.56 8.16
C ALA A 29 5.32 5.28 7.32
N PHE A 30 4.53 4.29 7.75
CA PHE A 30 3.31 3.85 7.08
C PHE A 30 2.14 4.02 8.02
N TYR A 31 1.28 4.99 7.73
CA TYR A 31 0.05 5.23 8.48
C TYR A 31 -1.09 4.38 7.91
N CYS A 32 -1.88 3.81 8.79
CA CYS A 32 -3.15 3.18 8.44
C CYS A 32 -4.18 3.38 9.57
N THR A 33 -5.40 2.89 9.35
CA THR A 33 -6.50 3.09 10.31
C THR A 33 -6.20 2.44 11.67
N THR A 34 -6.94 2.80 12.71
CA THR A 34 -6.70 2.31 14.09
C THR A 34 -6.68 0.78 14.18
N TYR A 35 -7.47 0.08 13.37
CA TYR A 35 -7.64 -1.36 13.41
C TYR A 35 -6.75 -2.12 12.42
N CYS A 36 -5.92 -1.41 11.68
CA CYS A 36 -4.98 -2.00 10.73
C CYS A 36 -3.86 -2.76 11.46
N HIS A 37 -3.58 -3.96 10.98
CA HIS A 37 -2.49 -4.80 11.43
C HIS A 37 -1.49 -5.05 10.30
N LEU A 38 -0.21 -5.06 10.67
CA LEU A 38 0.88 -5.44 9.78
C LEU A 38 1.04 -6.96 9.84
N ASP A 39 0.72 -7.62 8.74
CA ASP A 39 0.94 -9.06 8.57
C ASP A 39 2.39 -9.35 8.23
N GLN A 40 2.95 -8.55 7.32
CA GLN A 40 4.30 -8.77 6.81
C GLN A 40 4.94 -7.46 6.39
N ALA A 41 6.23 -7.33 6.69
CA ALA A 41 7.11 -6.31 6.11
C ALA A 41 8.41 -6.97 5.64
N LEU A 42 8.81 -6.69 4.41
CA LEU A 42 10.02 -7.20 3.78
C LEU A 42 10.87 -6.05 3.21
N GLN A 43 12.19 -6.18 3.33
CA GLN A 43 13.18 -5.39 2.60
C GLN A 43 13.95 -6.30 1.66
N ASP A 44 13.84 -6.05 0.36
CA ASP A 44 14.48 -6.86 -0.69
C ASP A 44 14.17 -8.36 -0.56
N GLY A 45 12.97 -8.70 -0.07
CA GLY A 45 12.51 -10.08 0.17
C GLY A 45 12.80 -10.63 1.56
N GLU A 46 13.66 -9.98 2.35
CA GLU A 46 14.00 -10.42 3.70
C GLU A 46 13.11 -9.76 4.76
N PRO A 47 12.76 -10.45 5.86
CA PRO A 47 11.96 -9.88 6.94
C PRO A 47 12.52 -8.56 7.47
N LEU A 48 11.70 -7.52 7.46
CA LEU A 48 12.02 -6.21 8.01
C LEU A 48 11.22 -6.00 9.30
N PRO A 49 11.87 -5.96 10.49
CA PRO A 49 11.16 -5.63 11.71
C PRO A 49 10.65 -4.19 11.64
N MET A 50 9.35 -4.00 11.90
CA MET A 50 8.73 -2.68 11.94
C MET A 50 8.27 -2.39 13.36
N GLY A 51 8.58 -1.20 13.87
CA GLY A 51 8.00 -0.72 15.11
C GLY A 51 6.53 -0.37 14.90
N ARG A 52 5.68 -0.69 15.88
CA ARG A 52 4.27 -0.29 15.89
C ARG A 52 4.06 0.86 16.85
N TYR A 53 3.43 1.91 16.38
CA TYR A 53 3.12 3.14 17.10
C TYR A 53 1.66 3.53 16.88
N GLN A 54 1.18 4.46 17.69
CA GLN A 54 -0.14 5.07 17.57
C GLN A 54 0.06 6.59 17.56
N GLU A 55 -0.44 7.26 16.54
CA GLU A 55 -0.37 8.73 16.41
C GLU A 55 -1.73 9.28 15.97
N HIS A 56 -2.30 10.20 16.76
CA HIS A 56 -3.61 10.81 16.48
C HIS A 56 -4.74 9.80 16.19
N GLY A 57 -4.69 8.62 16.83
CA GLY A 57 -5.66 7.54 16.63
C GLY A 57 -5.42 6.68 15.39
N LEU A 58 -4.35 6.92 14.63
CA LEU A 58 -3.92 6.09 13.51
C LEU A 58 -2.85 5.10 13.96
N SER A 59 -2.87 3.90 13.39
CA SER A 59 -1.76 2.96 13.53
C SER A 59 -0.62 3.41 12.62
N LEU A 60 0.60 3.45 13.18
CA LEU A 60 1.81 3.79 12.45
C LEU A 60 2.79 2.61 12.54
N TYR A 61 3.25 2.12 11.39
CA TYR A 61 4.35 1.17 11.30
C TYR A 61 5.59 1.87 10.75
N ALA A 62 6.68 1.85 11.49
CA ALA A 62 7.86 2.60 11.09
C ALA A 62 9.18 1.90 11.43
N ASN A 63 10.19 2.15 10.58
CA ASN A 63 11.56 1.73 10.81
C ASN A 63 12.54 2.61 10.02
N PHE A 64 13.80 2.62 10.46
CA PHE A 64 14.91 3.18 9.70
C PHE A 64 15.43 2.18 8.68
N VAL A 65 15.47 2.60 7.42
CA VAL A 65 16.04 1.83 6.31
C VAL A 65 17.31 2.52 5.85
N ARG A 66 18.40 1.77 5.73
CA ARG A 66 19.65 2.28 5.18
C ARG A 66 19.61 2.13 3.65
N ILE A 67 19.90 3.22 2.94
CA ILE A 67 20.00 3.24 1.50
C ILE A 67 21.38 3.80 1.16
N ASP A 68 22.30 2.94 0.72
CA ASP A 68 23.63 3.41 0.32
C ASP A 68 23.55 4.17 -1.02
N PRO A 69 24.51 5.07 -1.31
CA PRO A 69 24.56 5.79 -2.58
C PRO A 69 24.46 4.84 -3.78
N GLN A 70 23.63 5.22 -4.76
CA GLN A 70 23.37 4.45 -5.99
C GLN A 70 22.72 3.07 -5.77
N GLN A 71 22.22 2.77 -4.58
CA GLN A 71 21.41 1.57 -4.35
C GLN A 71 19.91 1.85 -4.44
N THR A 72 19.18 0.85 -4.91
CA THR A 72 17.72 0.79 -4.83
C THR A 72 17.34 -0.24 -3.78
N ARG A 73 16.37 0.10 -2.93
CA ARG A 73 15.77 -0.83 -1.96
C ARG A 73 14.29 -1.01 -2.27
N THR A 74 13.81 -2.24 -2.16
CA THR A 74 12.38 -2.56 -2.29
C THR A 74 11.80 -2.84 -0.93
N LEU A 75 10.77 -2.09 -0.55
CA LEU A 75 9.99 -2.32 0.66
C LEU A 75 8.63 -2.87 0.27
N ALA A 76 8.26 -4.02 0.84
CA ALA A 76 6.95 -4.63 0.65
C ALA A 76 6.25 -4.73 2.01
N LEU A 77 5.02 -4.23 2.09
CA LEU A 77 4.20 -4.31 3.29
C LEU A 77 2.85 -4.92 2.95
N THR A 78 2.41 -5.86 3.78
CA THR A 78 1.07 -6.43 3.75
C THR A 78 0.35 -5.97 5.00
N LEU A 79 -0.72 -5.20 4.80
CA LEU A 79 -1.54 -4.63 5.85
C LEU A 79 -2.96 -5.19 5.69
N ASP A 80 -3.51 -5.74 6.76
CA ASP A 80 -4.93 -6.06 6.85
C ASP A 80 -5.63 -5.00 7.70
N SER A 81 -6.74 -4.48 7.18
CA SER A 81 -7.51 -3.47 7.88
C SER A 81 -9.00 -3.82 7.80
N PRO A 82 -9.61 -4.31 8.89
CA PRO A 82 -11.02 -4.60 8.91
C PRO A 82 -11.82 -3.30 8.88
N ASN A 83 -13.04 -3.36 8.33
CA ASN A 83 -14.02 -2.27 8.34
C ASN A 83 -13.59 -0.95 7.67
N VAL A 84 -12.63 -0.99 6.74
CA VAL A 84 -12.22 0.20 5.96
C VAL A 84 -13.12 0.50 4.77
N TRP A 85 -13.97 -0.45 4.40
CA TRP A 85 -14.88 -0.34 3.28
C TRP A 85 -16.13 0.42 3.72
N GLN A 86 -16.52 1.44 2.94
CA GLN A 86 -17.81 2.11 3.09
C GLN A 86 -18.80 1.45 2.13
N GLY A 87 -19.73 0.65 2.64
CA GLY A 87 -20.66 -0.10 1.81
C GLY A 87 -21.48 -1.14 2.57
N ASP A 88 -22.19 -1.97 1.82
CA ASP A 88 -23.01 -3.06 2.34
C ASP A 88 -22.66 -4.40 1.66
N ARG A 89 -23.54 -5.40 1.81
CA ARG A 89 -23.35 -6.75 1.27
C ARG A 89 -23.39 -6.84 -0.26
N THR A 90 -23.75 -5.75 -0.94
CA THR A 90 -23.94 -5.68 -2.40
C THR A 90 -22.84 -4.88 -3.09
N GLY A 91 -22.17 -3.99 -2.37
CA GLY A 91 -21.03 -3.24 -2.87
C GLY A 91 -20.49 -2.23 -1.88
N GLY A 92 -19.41 -1.57 -2.24
CA GLY A 92 -18.77 -0.57 -1.39
C GLY A 92 -17.62 0.15 -2.07
N GLU A 93 -17.04 1.11 -1.35
CA GLU A 93 -15.90 1.91 -1.78
C GLU A 93 -14.82 1.91 -0.70
N TYR A 94 -13.56 1.97 -1.14
CA TYR A 94 -12.40 2.15 -0.29
C TYR A 94 -11.53 3.26 -0.80
N HIS A 95 -11.05 4.05 0.14
CA HIS A 95 -10.16 5.18 -0.09
C HIS A 95 -8.81 4.88 0.55
N LEU A 96 -7.75 5.02 -0.23
CA LEU A 96 -6.37 4.86 0.20
C LEU A 96 -5.57 6.08 -0.24
N HIS A 97 -4.89 6.71 0.71
CA HIS A 97 -3.89 7.73 0.43
C HIS A 97 -2.51 7.13 0.63
N VAL A 98 -1.68 7.17 -0.41
CA VAL A 98 -0.26 6.81 -0.31
C VAL A 98 0.56 8.11 -0.35
N PRO A 99 1.13 8.55 0.78
CA PRO A 99 1.97 9.74 0.79
C PRO A 99 3.25 9.48 -0.01
N GLY A 100 3.65 10.48 -0.78
CA GLY A 100 4.93 10.46 -1.49
C GLY A 100 6.05 11.04 -0.61
N GLN A 101 7.27 11.02 -1.12
CA GLN A 101 8.37 11.70 -0.45
C GLN A 101 8.41 13.17 -0.89
N ALA A 102 8.50 14.09 0.08
CA ALA A 102 8.66 15.52 -0.22
C ALA A 102 10.03 15.84 -0.85
N THR A 103 10.98 14.92 -0.76
CA THR A 103 12.28 15.01 -1.42
C THR A 103 12.09 14.81 -2.92
N GLY A 104 12.73 15.61 -3.78
CA GLY A 104 12.58 15.55 -5.25
C GLY A 104 13.01 14.23 -5.93
N HIS A 105 13.28 13.17 -5.16
CA HIS A 105 13.54 11.81 -5.62
C HIS A 105 12.20 11.09 -5.85
N ARG A 106 12.01 10.55 -7.05
CA ARG A 106 10.78 9.83 -7.40
C ARG A 106 10.84 8.42 -6.84
N VAL A 107 9.81 8.02 -6.11
CA VAL A 107 9.65 6.65 -5.59
C VAL A 107 8.75 5.89 -6.53
N ALA A 108 9.22 4.77 -7.09
CA ALA A 108 8.35 3.83 -7.78
C ALA A 108 7.55 3.03 -6.76
N ALA A 109 6.24 2.92 -6.96
CA ALA A 109 5.36 2.18 -6.08
C ALA A 109 4.41 1.30 -6.88
N THR A 110 4.06 0.18 -6.25
CA THR A 110 3.01 -0.72 -6.71
C THR A 110 1.97 -0.83 -5.61
N VAL A 111 0.72 -0.54 -5.95
CA VAL A 111 -0.41 -0.63 -5.03
C VAL A 111 -1.31 -1.75 -5.52
N VAL A 112 -1.54 -2.73 -4.67
CA VAL A 112 -2.46 -3.85 -4.94
C VAL A 112 -3.58 -3.79 -3.92
N VAL A 113 -4.82 -3.72 -4.42
CA VAL A 113 -6.03 -3.72 -3.59
C VAL A 113 -6.82 -4.98 -3.91
N HIS A 114 -7.11 -5.76 -2.87
CA HIS A 114 -7.97 -6.93 -2.95
C HIS A 114 -9.38 -6.59 -2.44
N ALA A 115 -10.40 -6.92 -3.23
CA ALA A 115 -11.78 -6.80 -2.84
C ALA A 115 -12.12 -7.79 -1.70
N PRO A 116 -13.14 -7.49 -0.88
CA PRO A 116 -13.69 -8.48 0.05
C PRO A 116 -14.14 -9.75 -0.65
N ASP A 117 -14.12 -10.87 0.08
CA ASP A 117 -14.52 -12.19 -0.43
C ASP A 117 -15.86 -12.17 -1.16
N GLY A 118 -15.87 -12.70 -2.38
CA GLY A 118 -17.07 -12.80 -3.20
C GLY A 118 -17.49 -11.49 -3.87
N MET A 119 -16.71 -10.42 -3.77
CA MET A 119 -16.89 -9.18 -4.53
C MET A 119 -15.93 -9.11 -5.72
N ARG A 120 -16.23 -8.23 -6.67
CA ARG A 120 -15.36 -7.87 -7.80
C ARG A 120 -15.13 -6.38 -7.83
N VAL A 121 -13.96 -5.98 -8.33
CA VAL A 121 -13.66 -4.57 -8.59
C VAL A 121 -14.56 -4.08 -9.72
N ALA A 122 -15.29 -3.01 -9.44
CA ALA A 122 -16.23 -2.36 -10.34
C ALA A 122 -15.60 -1.16 -11.06
N TRP A 123 -14.79 -0.40 -10.32
CA TRP A 123 -14.26 0.89 -10.76
C TRP A 123 -13.06 1.32 -9.90
N THR A 124 -12.18 2.14 -10.49
CA THR A 124 -11.01 2.73 -9.83
C THR A 124 -10.88 4.21 -10.18
N SER A 125 -10.48 5.07 -9.23
CA SER A 125 -10.31 6.52 -9.44
C SER A 125 -9.16 6.87 -10.37
N VAL A 126 -8.12 6.04 -10.37
CA VAL A 126 -6.98 6.13 -11.27
C VAL A 126 -6.95 4.89 -12.17
N PRO A 127 -6.30 4.94 -13.34
CA PRO A 127 -6.14 3.76 -14.18
C PRO A 127 -5.38 2.65 -13.43
N MET A 128 -6.08 1.56 -13.10
CA MET A 128 -5.50 0.36 -12.50
C MET A 128 -5.75 -0.84 -13.43
N ARG A 129 -4.84 -1.79 -13.45
CA ARG A 129 -5.10 -3.10 -14.06
C ARG A 129 -6.04 -3.86 -13.12
N VAL A 130 -7.24 -4.18 -13.60
CA VAL A 130 -8.25 -4.92 -12.84
C VAL A 130 -8.33 -6.36 -13.34
N SER A 131 -8.27 -7.31 -12.40
CA SER A 131 -8.44 -8.74 -12.64
C SER A 131 -9.37 -9.33 -11.57
N GLY A 132 -10.66 -9.43 -11.88
CA GLY A 132 -11.66 -9.98 -10.96
C GLY A 132 -11.85 -9.15 -9.69
N ASP A 133 -11.32 -9.64 -8.58
CA ASP A 133 -11.35 -9.03 -7.25
C ASP A 133 -10.13 -8.15 -6.96
N THR A 134 -9.15 -8.10 -7.86
CA THR A 134 -7.86 -7.44 -7.61
C THR A 134 -7.67 -6.25 -8.53
N ALA A 135 -7.24 -5.11 -7.96
CA ALA A 135 -6.84 -3.92 -8.70
C ALA A 135 -5.37 -3.62 -8.43
N THR A 136 -4.57 -3.44 -9.48
CA THR A 136 -3.14 -3.15 -9.39
C THR A 136 -2.77 -1.86 -10.10
N TRP A 137 -2.09 -0.97 -9.39
CA TRP A 137 -1.50 0.24 -9.93
C TRP A 137 0.03 0.15 -9.83
N HIS A 138 0.71 0.69 -10.83
CA HIS A 138 2.16 0.87 -10.82
C HIS A 138 2.49 2.26 -11.36
N GLY A 139 3.36 2.99 -10.66
CA GLY A 139 3.76 4.32 -11.08
C GLY A 139 4.75 4.99 -10.16
N LEU A 140 5.03 6.26 -10.43
CA LEU A 140 5.89 7.10 -9.60
C LEU A 140 5.03 7.92 -8.64
N LEU A 141 5.33 7.85 -7.34
CA LEU A 141 4.74 8.71 -6.34
C LEU A 141 5.38 10.11 -6.46
N GLY A 142 4.53 11.13 -6.64
CA GLY A 142 4.90 12.53 -6.51
C GLY A 142 4.93 12.93 -5.03
N VAL A 143 4.15 13.96 -4.66
CA VAL A 143 3.93 14.33 -3.25
C VAL A 143 2.96 13.38 -2.52
N GLY A 144 2.23 12.57 -3.28
CA GLY A 144 1.26 11.59 -2.79
C GLY A 144 0.34 11.13 -3.92
N GLN A 145 -0.43 10.07 -3.67
CA GLN A 145 -1.42 9.55 -4.61
C GLN A 145 -2.64 9.02 -3.84
N ASP A 146 -3.82 9.49 -4.25
CA ASP A 146 -5.10 9.00 -3.76
C ASP A 146 -5.66 7.93 -4.69
N PHE A 147 -6.23 6.90 -4.08
CA PHE A 147 -6.90 5.79 -4.73
C PHE A 147 -8.30 5.64 -4.15
N ALA A 148 -9.30 5.54 -5.01
CA ALA A 148 -10.61 5.06 -4.64
C ALA A 148 -10.94 3.82 -5.48
N VAL A 149 -11.34 2.74 -4.83
CA VAL A 149 -11.70 1.48 -5.49
C VAL A 149 -13.12 1.13 -5.06
N ARG A 150 -13.98 0.85 -6.05
CA ARG A 150 -15.34 0.39 -5.82
C ARG A 150 -15.48 -1.08 -6.14
N PHE A 151 -16.34 -1.75 -5.39
CA PHE A 151 -16.59 -3.16 -5.51
C PHE A 151 -18.08 -3.43 -5.59
N HIS A 152 -18.44 -4.52 -6.24
CA HIS A 152 -19.80 -5.02 -6.26
C HIS A 152 -19.80 -6.54 -6.14
N ARG A 153 -20.89 -7.09 -5.64
CA ARG A 153 -21.12 -8.53 -5.72
C ARG A 153 -21.53 -8.91 -7.14
N PRO A 154 -20.78 -9.77 -7.85
CA PRO A 154 -21.12 -10.15 -9.22
C PRO A 154 -22.52 -10.78 -9.24
N PHE A 155 -23.36 -10.30 -10.14
CA PHE A 155 -24.65 -10.94 -10.40
C PHE A 155 -24.37 -12.24 -11.15
N VAL A 156 -24.53 -13.39 -10.50
CA VAL A 156 -24.53 -14.69 -11.18
C VAL A 156 -25.95 -14.92 -11.67
N PRO A 157 -26.26 -14.74 -12.96
CA PRO A 157 -27.60 -15.07 -13.45
C PRO A 157 -27.78 -16.59 -13.36
N ARG A 158 -28.78 -17.04 -12.59
CA ARG A 158 -29.25 -18.44 -12.47
C ARG A 158 -29.52 -19.17 -13.80
N VAL A 159 -29.43 -18.47 -14.93
CA VAL A 159 -29.65 -19.00 -16.28
C VAL A 159 -28.47 -19.86 -16.75
N LEU A 160 -27.23 -19.54 -16.34
CA LEU A 160 -26.04 -20.30 -16.79
C LEU A 160 -26.02 -21.74 -16.24
N GLU A 161 -26.50 -21.97 -15.01
CA GLU A 161 -26.63 -23.32 -14.42
C GLU A 161 -27.64 -24.18 -15.18
N ARG A 162 -28.74 -23.60 -15.68
CA ARG A 162 -29.75 -24.34 -16.45
C ARG A 162 -29.25 -24.73 -17.84
N VAL A 163 -28.47 -23.88 -18.50
CA VAL A 163 -27.88 -24.19 -19.81
C VAL A 163 -26.82 -25.29 -19.70
N TRP A 164 -25.98 -25.24 -18.67
CA TRP A 164 -25.01 -26.30 -18.39
C TRP A 164 -25.68 -27.64 -18.05
N GLN A 165 -26.77 -27.64 -17.27
CA GLN A 165 -27.55 -28.85 -16.99
C GLN A 165 -28.30 -29.40 -18.23
N PHE A 166 -28.60 -28.54 -19.21
CA PHE A 166 -29.22 -28.98 -20.47
C PHE A 166 -28.17 -29.60 -21.42
N LEU A 167 -26.96 -29.05 -21.45
CA LEU A 167 -25.85 -29.53 -22.31
C LEU A 167 -25.12 -30.78 -21.77
N SER A 168 -25.31 -31.12 -20.49
CA SER A 168 -24.67 -32.29 -19.86
C SER A 168 -25.59 -33.52 -19.76
N LYS A 169 -26.79 -33.48 -20.36
CA LYS A 169 -27.65 -34.66 -20.49
C LYS A 169 -27.27 -35.43 -21.76
N PRO A 170 -26.79 -36.68 -21.68
CA PRO A 170 -26.58 -37.50 -22.87
C PRO A 170 -27.93 -37.80 -23.53
N ILE A 171 -28.02 -37.53 -24.84
CA ILE A 171 -29.16 -37.94 -25.68
C ILE A 171 -29.10 -39.48 -25.75
N ARG A 172 -30.04 -40.15 -25.09
CA ARG A 172 -30.27 -41.59 -25.28
C ARG A 172 -31.22 -41.74 -26.47
N PHE A 173 -30.72 -42.30 -27.57
CA PHE A 173 -31.52 -42.90 -28.63
C PHE A 173 -32.07 -44.25 -28.17
#